data_AF-A0A7Y4YAE6-F1
#
_entry.id   AF-A0A7Y4YAE6-F1
#
_cell.length_a   1.000
_cell.length_b   1.000
_cell.length_c   1.000
_cell.angle_alpha   90.00
_cell.angle_beta   90.00
_cell.angle_gamma   90.00
#
_symmetry.space_group_name_H-M   'P 1'
#
loop_
_entity.id
_entity.type
_entity.pdbx_description
1 polymer ?
#
loop_
_entity_poly.entity_id
_entity_poly.type
_entity_poly.pdbx_seq_one_letter_code
_entity_poly.pdbx_strand_id
1 'polypeptide(L)'
;MIKKYGFSLIALFAIILLSFCLPVNKKQQQQQAFFADTLPTALELYGSYVYQREACSNCHSLLYDSTNNHLISLDGLSNKRFSDSWHYRHIMDPAAMTIDSRMPAFPALFVKKIKNDKLLQLYLQQNNNHRSSDSAILYKKLQQQAATIAQNLQKDGIPNYNLQQKEIVALIAYLQQIPSGPQRRYKDSLWTAAIKNQMAAWDNTPLNDSSTVMRLANSNNKDTIAMGTNLFTTRICFACHGRQGEGGVGPNLTDGYWLHGSSSKQIMLLIANGIPDRGMQAFKSQLTPEEIGQLTAYIRSLKNSNPPNAKLPQGEKE
;
A
#
# COMPACT_ATOMS: atom_id res chain seq x y z
N MET A 1 34.55 58.71 68.29
CA MET A 1 35.39 57.77 67.51
C MET A 1 34.44 56.94 66.64
N ILE A 2 34.18 57.31 65.38
CA ILE A 2 34.81 56.77 64.15
C ILE A 2 34.75 55.22 64.14
N LYS A 3 33.95 54.55 63.30
CA LYS A 3 34.21 54.35 61.85
C LYS A 3 32.97 53.79 61.10
N LYS A 4 32.76 54.30 59.88
CA LYS A 4 31.90 53.78 58.79
C LYS A 4 32.42 52.43 58.27
N TYR A 5 31.53 51.55 57.79
CA TYR A 5 31.65 50.83 56.51
C TYR A 5 30.24 50.40 56.06
N GLY A 6 29.88 50.70 54.82
CA GLY A 6 28.65 50.23 54.17
C GLY A 6 28.96 49.16 53.13
N PHE A 7 27.95 48.40 52.71
CA PHE A 7 27.89 47.77 51.40
C PHE A 7 26.42 47.57 50.99
N SER A 8 26.13 48.03 49.78
CA SER A 8 24.86 47.92 49.07
C SER A 8 24.72 46.53 48.47
N LEU A 9 23.55 45.88 48.56
CA LEU A 9 23.21 44.75 47.70
C LEU A 9 21.81 44.93 47.10
N ILE A 10 21.82 45.15 45.79
CA ILE A 10 20.69 45.19 44.89
C ILE A 10 20.13 43.77 44.76
N ALA A 11 18.83 43.58 45.06
CA ALA A 11 18.13 42.33 44.82
C ALA A 11 17.82 42.19 43.31
N LEU A 12 18.63 41.42 42.59
CA LEU A 12 18.32 40.96 41.24
C LEU A 12 17.45 39.69 41.33
N PHE A 13 16.17 39.81 41.01
CA PHE A 13 15.31 38.65 40.74
C PHE A 13 15.72 38.03 39.40
N ALA A 14 16.48 36.94 39.43
CA ALA A 14 16.71 36.10 38.28
C ALA A 14 15.46 35.25 38.01
N ILE A 15 14.73 35.57 36.96
CA ILE A 15 13.67 34.73 36.39
C ILE A 15 14.35 33.50 35.78
N ILE A 16 14.28 32.37 36.48
CA ILE A 16 14.64 31.07 35.96
C ILE A 16 13.58 30.67 34.93
N LEU A 17 13.87 30.91 33.64
CA LEU A 17 13.19 30.25 32.53
C LEU A 17 13.56 28.77 32.54
N LEU A 18 12.85 27.97 33.34
CA LEU A 18 12.81 26.52 33.17
C LEU A 18 12.03 26.25 31.88
N SER A 19 12.73 26.25 30.76
CA SER A 19 12.32 25.52 29.56
C SER A 19 12.16 24.06 29.94
N PHE A 20 10.94 23.66 30.27
CA PHE A 20 10.52 22.27 30.29
C PHE A 20 10.56 21.73 28.85
N CYS A 21 11.76 21.41 28.36
CA CYS A 21 11.91 20.41 27.30
C CYS A 21 11.58 19.07 27.93
N LEU A 22 10.31 18.65 27.81
CA LEU A 22 9.96 17.25 28.01
C LEU A 22 10.88 16.39 27.14
N PRO A 23 11.46 15.30 27.65
CA PRO A 23 12.32 14.44 26.85
C PRO A 23 11.47 13.77 25.76
N VAL A 24 11.61 14.23 24.52
CA VAL A 24 11.07 13.53 23.36
C VAL A 24 11.73 12.16 23.32
N ASN A 25 10.92 11.10 23.29
CA ASN A 25 11.39 9.72 23.28
C ASN A 25 12.35 9.51 22.08
N LYS A 26 13.51 8.86 22.30
CA LYS A 26 14.50 8.56 21.24
C LYS A 26 13.87 7.89 20.01
N LYS A 27 12.80 7.08 20.17
CA LYS A 27 12.04 6.49 19.06
C LYS A 27 11.26 7.55 18.24
N GLN A 28 10.69 8.56 18.89
CA GLN A 28 10.01 9.67 18.21
C GLN A 28 11.02 10.59 17.49
N GLN A 29 12.21 10.83 18.07
CA GLN A 29 13.28 11.58 17.40
C GLN A 29 13.81 10.85 16.15
N GLN A 30 13.99 9.53 16.21
CA GLN A 30 14.38 8.73 15.05
C GLN A 30 13.31 8.70 13.95
N GLN A 31 12.03 8.64 14.34
CA GLN A 31 10.90 8.74 13.40
C GLN A 31 10.80 10.12 12.75
N GLN A 32 11.03 11.21 13.50
CA GLN A 32 11.01 12.57 12.96
C GLN A 32 12.17 12.86 12.00
N ALA A 33 13.37 12.34 12.27
CA ALA A 33 14.52 12.46 11.37
C ALA A 33 14.36 11.66 10.07
N PHE A 34 13.48 10.64 10.06
CA PHE A 34 13.26 9.77 8.90
C PHE A 34 12.45 10.43 7.77
N PHE A 35 11.66 11.45 8.07
CA PHE A 35 10.87 12.22 7.09
C PHE A 35 11.57 13.53 6.67
N ALA A 36 12.87 13.71 6.94
CA ALA A 36 13.54 15.01 6.91
C ALA A 36 13.73 15.67 5.53
N ASP A 37 13.54 14.95 4.42
CA ASP A 37 13.87 15.49 3.08
C ASP A 37 12.71 16.29 2.44
N THR A 38 11.47 16.13 2.92
CA THR A 38 10.31 16.93 2.48
C THR A 38 9.30 17.09 3.62
N LEU A 39 8.80 18.31 3.82
CA LEU A 39 7.77 18.55 4.83
C LEU A 39 6.46 17.84 4.42
N PRO A 40 5.82 17.04 5.30
CA PRO A 40 4.54 16.42 5.00
C PRO A 40 3.48 17.47 4.65
N THR A 41 2.61 17.13 3.71
CA THR A 41 1.45 17.94 3.38
C THR A 41 0.48 18.00 4.56
N ALA A 42 -0.45 18.96 4.52
CA ALA A 42 -1.53 19.04 5.49
C ALA A 42 -2.36 17.73 5.57
N LEU A 43 -2.58 17.05 4.44
CA LEU A 43 -3.36 15.82 4.41
C LEU A 43 -2.60 14.67 5.09
N GLU A 44 -1.30 14.57 4.83
CA GLU A 44 -0.41 13.58 5.44
C GLU A 44 -0.24 13.81 6.94
N LEU A 45 -0.18 15.07 7.37
CA LEU A 45 -0.20 15.42 8.79
C LEU A 45 -1.46 14.95 9.49
N TYR A 46 -2.62 15.20 8.88
CA TYR A 46 -3.88 14.72 9.43
C TYR A 46 -3.92 13.18 9.42
N GLY A 47 -3.40 12.53 8.37
CA GLY A 47 -3.28 11.08 8.30
C GLY A 47 -2.38 10.48 9.38
N SER A 48 -1.24 11.13 9.68
CA SER A 48 -0.35 10.77 10.78
C SER A 48 -1.06 10.90 12.14
N TYR A 49 -1.85 11.96 12.31
CA TYR A 49 -2.71 12.11 13.49
C TYR A 49 -3.74 10.97 13.61
N VAL A 50 -4.41 10.59 12.52
CA VAL A 50 -5.32 9.44 12.50
C VAL A 50 -4.58 8.16 12.86
N TYR A 51 -3.42 7.90 12.25
CA TYR A 51 -2.58 6.74 12.54
C TYR A 51 -2.22 6.61 14.03
N GLN A 52 -1.84 7.73 14.66
CA GLN A 52 -1.54 7.75 16.09
C GLN A 52 -2.80 7.57 16.95
N ARG A 53 -3.90 8.24 16.59
CA ARG A 53 -5.17 8.18 17.33
C ARG A 53 -5.78 6.78 17.34
N GLU A 54 -5.69 6.07 16.22
CA GLU A 54 -6.15 4.68 16.08
C GLU A 54 -5.11 3.68 16.62
N ALA A 55 -4.04 4.15 17.26
CA ALA A 55 -2.98 3.37 17.89
C ALA A 55 -2.31 2.35 16.96
N CYS A 56 -2.20 2.66 15.66
CA CYS A 56 -1.62 1.76 14.66
C CYS A 56 -0.18 1.35 15.00
N SER A 57 0.58 2.22 15.69
CA SER A 57 1.95 1.95 16.15
C SER A 57 2.09 0.81 17.17
N ASN A 58 0.98 0.34 17.77
CA ASN A 58 1.01 -0.81 18.67
C ASN A 58 1.25 -2.13 17.92
N CYS A 59 0.92 -2.18 16.64
CA CYS A 59 1.08 -3.37 15.79
C CYS A 59 2.05 -3.13 14.63
N HIS A 60 2.41 -1.87 14.36
CA HIS A 60 3.20 -1.50 13.20
C HIS A 60 4.43 -0.66 13.54
N SER A 61 5.54 -0.95 12.86
CA SER A 61 6.74 -0.11 12.86
C SER A 61 6.84 0.68 11.56
N LEU A 62 7.30 1.94 11.63
CA LEU A 62 7.55 2.75 10.42
C LEU A 62 8.90 2.45 9.76
N LEU A 63 9.76 1.71 10.46
CA LEU A 63 11.07 1.26 10.01
C LEU A 63 11.15 -0.25 10.13
N TYR A 64 11.91 -0.87 9.24
CA TYR A 64 12.26 -2.27 9.37
C TYR A 64 13.12 -2.48 10.62
N ASP A 65 12.66 -3.35 11.51
CA ASP A 65 13.38 -3.76 12.71
C ASP A 65 13.43 -5.29 12.73
N SER A 66 14.61 -5.86 12.47
CA SER A 66 14.80 -7.32 12.48
C SER A 66 14.77 -7.93 13.88
N THR A 67 14.76 -7.11 14.94
CA THR A 67 14.79 -7.58 16.33
C THR A 67 13.40 -7.64 16.96
N ASN A 68 12.42 -6.96 16.38
CA ASN A 68 11.05 -6.92 16.89
C ASN A 68 10.10 -7.67 15.94
N ASN A 69 9.98 -8.98 16.15
CA ASN A 69 9.10 -9.84 15.37
C ASN A 69 7.59 -9.65 15.67
N HIS A 70 7.23 -8.84 16.66
CA HIS A 70 5.84 -8.59 17.04
C HIS A 70 5.20 -7.44 16.25
N LEU A 71 5.99 -6.57 15.63
CA LEU A 71 5.48 -5.46 14.81
C LEU A 71 5.60 -5.77 13.32
N ILE A 72 4.55 -5.46 12.57
CA ILE A 72 4.55 -5.51 11.11
C ILE A 72 5.14 -4.20 10.58
N SER A 73 6.26 -4.29 9.87
CA SER A 73 6.92 -3.12 9.28
C SER A 73 6.13 -2.51 8.12
N LEU A 74 5.90 -1.20 8.19
CA LEU A 74 5.35 -0.33 7.14
C LEU A 74 6.44 0.38 6.33
N ASP A 75 7.71 0.05 6.59
CA ASP A 75 8.87 0.60 5.89
C ASP A 75 8.77 0.43 4.36
N GLY A 76 8.91 1.53 3.63
CA GLY A 76 8.85 1.57 2.17
C GLY A 76 7.46 1.35 1.58
N LEU A 77 6.40 1.76 2.29
CA LEU A 77 5.05 1.83 1.71
C LEU A 77 4.90 2.95 0.67
N SER A 78 5.85 3.89 0.60
CA SER A 78 5.88 4.91 -0.43
C SER A 78 6.04 4.34 -1.85
N ASN A 79 5.94 5.21 -2.86
CA ASN A 79 5.98 4.87 -4.30
C ASN A 79 4.84 3.94 -4.76
N LYS A 80 3.65 4.06 -4.16
CA LYS A 80 2.45 3.29 -4.57
C LYS A 80 2.67 1.78 -4.57
N ARG A 81 3.48 1.27 -3.63
CA ARG A 81 3.70 -0.18 -3.46
C ARG A 81 2.39 -0.96 -3.38
N PHE A 82 1.38 -0.35 -2.74
CA PHE A 82 0.00 -0.74 -2.84
C PHE A 82 -0.83 0.43 -3.37
N SER A 83 -1.88 0.13 -4.14
CA SER A 83 -2.78 1.16 -4.67
C SER A 83 -3.60 1.81 -3.56
N ASP A 84 -4.18 2.99 -3.86
CA ASP A 84 -5.12 3.68 -2.97
C ASP A 84 -6.28 2.75 -2.60
N SER A 85 -6.80 2.00 -3.58
CA SER A 85 -7.90 1.05 -3.41
C SER A 85 -7.54 -0.16 -2.57
N TRP A 86 -6.30 -0.65 -2.64
CA TRP A 86 -5.83 -1.72 -1.77
C TRP A 86 -5.82 -1.26 -0.32
N HIS A 87 -5.24 -0.09 -0.03
CA HIS A 87 -5.24 0.46 1.33
C HIS A 87 -6.66 0.70 1.84
N TYR A 88 -7.54 1.25 1.00
CA TYR A 88 -8.95 1.46 1.34
C TYR A 88 -9.63 0.14 1.73
N ARG A 89 -9.51 -0.90 0.92
CA ARG A 89 -10.15 -2.21 1.18
C ARG A 89 -9.52 -2.90 2.38
N HIS A 90 -8.19 -2.84 2.53
CA HIS A 90 -7.48 -3.44 3.66
C HIS A 90 -7.86 -2.79 4.99
N ILE A 91 -7.98 -1.46 5.05
CA ILE A 91 -8.39 -0.77 6.28
C ILE A 91 -9.88 -1.02 6.61
N MET A 92 -10.71 -1.25 5.59
CA MET A 92 -12.13 -1.58 5.76
C MET A 92 -12.33 -3.00 6.28
N ASP A 93 -11.65 -3.96 5.67
CA ASP A 93 -11.72 -5.37 6.00
C ASP A 93 -10.35 -6.03 5.78
N PRO A 94 -9.47 -6.03 6.80
CA PRO A 94 -8.15 -6.61 6.68
C PRO A 94 -8.19 -8.12 6.39
N ALA A 95 -9.19 -8.83 6.91
CA ALA A 95 -9.32 -10.28 6.77
C ALA A 95 -9.74 -10.68 5.35
N ALA A 96 -10.50 -9.84 4.66
CA ALA A 96 -10.81 -10.05 3.24
C ALA A 96 -9.60 -9.88 2.32
N MET A 97 -8.63 -9.03 2.69
CA MET A 97 -7.43 -8.77 1.87
C MET A 97 -6.26 -9.69 2.23
N THR A 98 -6.14 -10.04 3.51
CA THR A 98 -5.07 -10.91 4.03
C THR A 98 -5.71 -11.96 4.95
N ILE A 99 -5.74 -13.21 4.48
CA ILE A 99 -6.25 -14.34 5.27
C ILE A 99 -5.47 -14.43 6.58
N ASP A 100 -6.19 -14.69 7.68
CA ASP A 100 -5.67 -14.74 9.06
C ASP A 100 -5.09 -13.42 9.60
N SER A 101 -5.42 -12.29 8.96
CA SER A 101 -5.08 -10.97 9.51
C SER A 101 -5.68 -10.80 10.91
N ARG A 102 -4.83 -10.39 11.86
CA ARG A 102 -5.24 -10.00 13.22
C ARG A 102 -5.50 -8.49 13.33
N MET A 103 -5.37 -7.75 12.23
CA MET A 103 -5.63 -6.32 12.21
C MET A 103 -7.14 -6.07 12.38
N PRO A 104 -7.56 -5.20 13.31
CA PRO A 104 -8.96 -4.82 13.41
C PRO A 104 -9.39 -3.98 12.20
N ALA A 105 -10.67 -4.06 11.84
CA ALA A 105 -11.28 -3.17 10.84
C ALA A 105 -11.50 -1.76 11.41
N PHE A 106 -11.39 -0.74 10.56
CA PHE A 106 -11.59 0.67 10.96
C PHE A 106 -12.75 1.37 10.20
N PRO A 107 -13.99 0.84 10.25
CA PRO A 107 -15.13 1.35 9.47
C PRO A 107 -15.46 2.82 9.76
N ALA A 108 -15.15 3.30 10.97
CA ALA A 108 -15.39 4.69 11.35
C ALA A 108 -14.62 5.70 10.47
N LEU A 109 -13.44 5.34 9.95
CA LEU A 109 -12.62 6.24 9.13
C LEU A 109 -13.25 6.58 7.78
N PHE A 110 -14.16 5.73 7.31
CA PHE A 110 -14.85 5.88 6.02
C PHE A 110 -16.00 6.89 6.09
N VAL A 111 -16.54 7.13 7.28
CA VAL A 111 -17.66 8.06 7.49
C VAL A 111 -17.23 9.36 8.15
N LYS A 112 -16.24 9.33 9.06
CA LYS A 112 -15.71 10.50 9.76
C LYS A 112 -15.09 11.50 8.78
N LYS A 113 -15.38 12.78 9.01
CA LYS A 113 -14.83 13.89 8.21
C LYS A 113 -13.53 14.40 8.82
N ILE A 114 -12.64 14.86 7.96
CA ILE A 114 -11.46 15.66 8.35
C ILE A 114 -11.96 16.94 9.04
N LYS A 115 -11.38 17.24 10.21
CA LYS A 115 -11.72 18.41 11.01
C LYS A 115 -10.77 19.57 10.73
N ASN A 116 -11.29 20.68 10.22
CA ASN A 116 -10.49 21.84 9.78
C ASN A 116 -9.72 22.52 10.93
N ASP A 117 -10.35 22.64 12.11
CA ASP A 117 -9.73 23.16 13.34
C ASP A 117 -8.52 22.30 13.75
N LYS A 118 -8.69 20.97 13.75
CA LYS A 118 -7.62 20.05 14.08
C LYS A 118 -6.50 20.07 13.05
N LEU A 119 -6.84 20.14 11.76
CA LEU A 119 -5.88 20.26 10.68
C LEU A 119 -5.02 21.52 10.83
N LEU A 120 -5.66 22.68 11.05
CA LEU A 120 -4.95 23.95 11.23
C LEU A 120 -4.03 23.89 12.45
N GLN A 121 -4.50 23.30 13.55
CA GLN A 121 -3.69 23.08 14.75
C GLN A 121 -2.41 22.28 14.43
N LEU A 122 -2.55 21.13 13.75
CA LEU A 122 -1.42 20.27 13.38
C LEU A 122 -0.42 21.01 12.46
N TYR A 123 -0.93 21.75 11.50
CA TYR A 123 -0.10 22.51 10.56
C TYR A 123 0.70 23.62 11.24
N LEU A 124 0.06 24.39 12.13
CA LEU A 124 0.74 25.46 12.87
C LEU A 124 1.81 24.90 13.84
N GLN A 125 1.53 23.76 14.46
CA GLN A 125 2.46 23.06 15.34
C GLN A 125 3.75 22.63 14.62
N GLN A 126 3.64 22.17 13.36
CA GLN A 126 4.82 21.76 12.59
C GLN A 126 5.62 22.94 12.03
N ASN A 127 4.97 24.06 11.71
CA ASN A 127 5.58 25.19 10.99
C ASN A 127 5.93 26.39 11.90
N ASN A 128 6.19 26.16 13.19
CA ASN A 128 6.59 27.17 14.16
C ASN A 128 5.71 28.45 14.14
N ASN A 129 4.38 28.28 14.00
CA ASN A 129 3.39 29.37 14.02
C ASN A 129 3.53 30.45 12.93
N HIS A 130 4.08 30.17 11.74
CA HIS A 130 4.00 31.10 10.60
C HIS A 130 2.52 31.42 10.21
N ARG A 131 2.25 32.69 9.93
CA ARG A 131 0.94 33.38 10.01
C ARG A 131 -0.16 32.88 9.04
N SER A 132 -1.42 33.07 9.47
CA SER A 132 -2.71 32.64 8.89
C SER A 132 -3.07 33.05 7.45
N SER A 133 -2.24 33.84 6.74
CA SER A 133 -2.53 34.25 5.36
C SER A 133 -2.41 33.07 4.36
N ASP A 134 -1.76 31.97 4.75
CA ASP A 134 -1.59 30.76 3.94
C ASP A 134 -2.69 29.71 4.13
N SER A 135 -3.64 29.89 5.05
CA SER A 135 -4.63 28.84 5.35
C SER A 135 -5.49 28.51 4.12
N ALA A 136 -5.87 29.48 3.29
CA ALA A 136 -6.63 29.22 2.06
C ALA A 136 -5.83 28.38 1.05
N ILE A 137 -4.54 28.67 0.88
CA ILE A 137 -3.62 27.91 0.02
C ILE A 137 -3.43 26.50 0.58
N LEU A 138 -3.29 26.38 1.90
CA LEU A 138 -3.18 25.10 2.60
C LEU A 138 -4.39 24.21 2.34
N TYR A 139 -5.61 24.72 2.58
CA TYR A 139 -6.84 23.98 2.34
C TYR A 139 -6.99 23.60 0.87
N LYS A 140 -6.63 24.49 -0.06
CA LYS A 140 -6.64 24.21 -1.50
C LYS A 140 -5.71 23.05 -1.87
N LYS A 141 -4.45 23.06 -1.40
CA LYS A 141 -3.48 21.98 -1.63
C LYS A 141 -3.96 20.65 -1.05
N LEU A 142 -4.49 20.67 0.17
CA LEU A 142 -5.09 19.47 0.78
C LEU A 142 -6.24 18.94 -0.05
N GLN A 143 -7.17 19.79 -0.48
CA GLN A 143 -8.33 19.38 -1.28
C GLN A 143 -7.91 18.79 -2.63
N GLN A 144 -6.88 19.36 -3.27
CA GLN A 144 -6.33 18.83 -4.52
C GLN A 144 -5.77 17.42 -4.31
N GLN A 145 -4.93 17.20 -3.29
CA GLN A 145 -4.37 15.89 -3.01
C GLN A 145 -5.45 14.86 -2.64
N ALA A 146 -6.40 15.25 -1.79
CA ALA A 146 -7.51 14.38 -1.39
C ALA A 146 -8.42 14.03 -2.57
N ALA A 147 -8.65 14.98 -3.49
CA ALA A 147 -9.41 14.75 -4.72
C ALA A 147 -8.69 13.75 -5.64
N THR A 148 -7.36 13.85 -5.79
CA THR A 148 -6.58 12.88 -6.56
C THR A 148 -6.73 11.46 -6.02
N ILE A 149 -6.61 11.28 -4.70
CA ILE A 149 -6.78 9.95 -4.08
C ILE A 149 -8.22 9.46 -4.29
N ALA A 150 -9.23 10.31 -4.05
CA ALA A 150 -10.63 9.95 -4.26
C ALA A 150 -10.93 9.56 -5.73
N GLN A 151 -10.32 10.24 -6.70
CA GLN A 151 -10.45 9.90 -8.12
C GLN A 151 -9.82 8.55 -8.45
N ASN A 152 -8.66 8.21 -7.89
CA ASN A 152 -8.04 6.90 -8.07
C ASN A 152 -8.94 5.80 -7.50
N LEU A 153 -9.48 5.99 -6.29
CA LEU A 153 -10.44 5.07 -5.70
C LEU A 153 -11.68 4.87 -6.59
N GLN A 154 -12.19 5.95 -7.17
CA GLN A 154 -13.34 5.89 -8.08
C GLN A 154 -13.03 5.14 -9.37
N LYS A 155 -11.84 5.33 -9.96
CA LYS A 155 -11.38 4.56 -11.12
C LYS A 155 -11.31 3.06 -10.82
N ASP A 156 -10.97 2.71 -9.58
CA ASP A 156 -10.89 1.33 -9.09
C ASP A 156 -12.25 0.77 -8.60
N GLY A 157 -13.36 1.43 -8.97
CA GLY A 157 -14.71 0.98 -8.70
C GLY A 157 -15.22 1.23 -7.28
N ILE A 158 -14.56 2.09 -6.50
CA ILE A 158 -15.03 2.49 -5.17
C ILE A 158 -15.94 3.73 -5.33
N PRO A 159 -17.22 3.67 -4.92
CA PRO A 159 -18.13 4.80 -5.04
C PRO A 159 -17.63 6.05 -4.31
N ASN A 160 -17.67 7.21 -4.97
CA ASN A 160 -17.17 8.46 -4.42
C ASN A 160 -18.24 9.21 -3.60
N TYR A 161 -18.50 8.76 -2.37
CA TYR A 161 -19.40 9.44 -1.43
C TYR A 161 -18.71 10.58 -0.66
N ASN A 162 -18.18 11.56 -1.39
CA ASN A 162 -17.34 12.65 -0.84
C ASN A 162 -16.09 12.13 -0.10
N LEU A 163 -15.41 11.14 -0.67
CA LEU A 163 -14.27 10.48 -0.05
C LEU A 163 -13.13 11.45 0.27
N GLN A 164 -12.94 12.49 -0.54
CA GLN A 164 -11.93 13.54 -0.34
C GLN A 164 -12.06 14.31 0.98
N GLN A 165 -13.20 14.18 1.67
CA GLN A 165 -13.42 14.80 2.99
C GLN A 165 -13.26 13.82 4.15
N LYS A 166 -13.01 12.53 3.87
CA LYS A 166 -13.02 11.46 4.87
C LYS A 166 -11.65 11.19 5.46
N GLU A 167 -11.61 10.80 6.72
CA GLU A 167 -10.36 10.50 7.42
C GLU A 167 -9.57 9.36 6.77
N ILE A 168 -10.24 8.39 6.14
CA ILE A 168 -9.59 7.31 5.39
C ILE A 168 -8.67 7.85 4.29
N VAL A 169 -9.07 8.90 3.57
CA VAL A 169 -8.23 9.49 2.50
C VAL A 169 -6.98 10.16 3.08
N ALA A 170 -7.09 10.79 4.26
CA ALA A 170 -5.94 11.33 4.97
C ALA A 170 -4.97 10.22 5.41
N LEU A 171 -5.49 9.14 5.98
CA LEU A 171 -4.68 7.99 6.39
C LEU A 171 -3.95 7.35 5.19
N ILE A 172 -4.65 7.15 4.06
CA ILE A 172 -4.05 6.65 2.82
C ILE A 172 -2.90 7.57 2.35
N ALA A 173 -3.11 8.90 2.37
CA ALA A 173 -2.07 9.85 2.01
C ALA A 173 -0.82 9.70 2.88
N TYR A 174 -1.00 9.58 4.21
CA TYR A 174 0.12 9.38 5.14
C TYR A 174 0.87 8.07 4.90
N LEU A 175 0.15 6.95 4.77
CA LEU A 175 0.76 5.63 4.58
C LEU A 175 1.63 5.58 3.31
N GLN A 176 1.20 6.26 2.25
CA GLN A 176 1.91 6.31 0.98
C GLN A 176 3.12 7.24 0.94
N GLN A 177 3.41 7.94 2.03
CA GLN A 177 4.62 8.75 2.17
C GLN A 177 5.65 8.14 3.09
N ILE A 178 5.38 6.98 3.69
CA ILE A 178 6.34 6.29 4.56
C ILE A 178 7.55 5.88 3.69
N PRO A 179 8.72 6.52 3.85
CA PRO A 179 9.85 6.28 2.96
C PRO A 179 10.48 4.91 3.25
N SER A 180 11.39 4.49 2.37
CA SER A 180 12.21 3.29 2.60
C SER A 180 13.43 3.62 3.46
N GLY A 181 13.61 2.88 4.54
CA GLY A 181 14.79 2.88 5.41
C GLY A 181 16.04 2.41 4.68
N PRO A 182 17.25 2.68 5.21
CA PRO A 182 18.51 2.24 4.59
C PRO A 182 18.55 0.73 4.30
N GLN A 183 18.08 -0.09 5.24
CA GLN A 183 18.01 -1.55 5.03
C GLN A 183 17.00 -1.95 3.96
N ARG A 184 15.80 -1.34 3.97
CA ARG A 184 14.79 -1.57 2.93
C ARG A 184 15.29 -1.14 1.56
N ARG A 185 15.91 0.04 1.44
CA ARG A 185 16.52 0.54 0.19
C ARG A 185 17.62 -0.38 -0.32
N TYR A 186 18.45 -0.92 0.55
CA TYR A 186 19.47 -1.90 0.18
C TYR A 186 18.85 -3.22 -0.32
N LYS A 187 17.84 -3.75 0.38
CA LYS A 187 17.11 -4.93 -0.09
C LYS A 187 16.39 -4.66 -1.42
N ASP A 188 15.80 -3.48 -1.57
CA ASP A 188 15.13 -3.05 -2.79
C ASP A 188 16.10 -2.90 -3.95
N SER A 189 17.34 -2.46 -3.74
CA SER A 189 18.33 -2.38 -4.82
C SER A 189 18.76 -3.75 -5.31
N LEU A 190 18.97 -4.71 -4.40
CA LEU A 190 19.24 -6.12 -4.75
C LEU A 190 18.04 -6.74 -5.47
N TRP A 191 16.83 -6.53 -4.92
CA TRP A 191 15.58 -7.00 -5.49
C TRP A 191 15.33 -6.39 -6.89
N THR A 192 15.64 -5.10 -7.09
CA THR A 192 15.48 -4.42 -8.39
C THR A 192 16.42 -5.02 -9.44
N ALA A 193 17.66 -5.36 -9.08
CA ALA A 193 18.59 -6.01 -10.00
C ALA A 193 18.11 -7.43 -10.39
N ALA A 194 17.66 -8.22 -9.42
CA ALA A 194 17.09 -9.55 -9.68
C ALA A 194 15.81 -9.48 -10.52
N ILE A 195 14.90 -8.56 -10.19
CA ILE A 195 13.69 -8.26 -10.96
C ILE A 195 14.05 -7.87 -12.38
N LYS A 196 15.02 -6.98 -12.58
CA LYS A 196 15.41 -6.53 -13.92
C LYS A 196 15.86 -7.71 -14.78
N ASN A 197 16.65 -8.62 -14.21
CA ASN A 197 17.08 -9.83 -14.90
C ASN A 197 15.90 -10.77 -15.19
N GLN A 198 14.96 -10.92 -14.25
CA GLN A 198 13.77 -11.75 -14.43
C GLN A 198 12.81 -11.19 -15.49
N MET A 199 12.57 -9.88 -15.48
CA MET A 199 11.79 -9.19 -16.49
C MET A 199 12.45 -9.30 -17.87
N ALA A 200 13.78 -9.12 -17.94
CA ALA A 200 14.53 -9.31 -19.17
C ALA A 200 14.45 -10.75 -19.70
N ALA A 201 14.41 -11.75 -18.82
CA ALA A 201 14.19 -13.14 -19.23
C ALA A 201 12.82 -13.31 -19.90
N TRP A 202 11.76 -12.71 -19.34
CA TRP A 202 10.44 -12.70 -19.96
C TRP A 202 10.42 -11.98 -21.32
N ASP A 203 10.95 -10.76 -21.39
CA ASP A 203 10.93 -9.94 -22.60
C ASP A 203 11.68 -10.60 -23.77
N ASN A 204 12.67 -11.46 -23.46
CA ASN A 204 13.43 -12.24 -24.45
C ASN A 204 12.87 -13.65 -24.70
N THR A 205 11.81 -14.07 -23.98
CA THR A 205 11.23 -15.42 -24.14
C THR A 205 10.37 -15.48 -25.41
N PRO A 206 10.67 -16.39 -26.35
CA PRO A 206 9.81 -16.58 -27.51
C PRO A 206 8.45 -17.17 -27.10
N LEU A 207 7.35 -16.55 -27.52
CA LEU A 207 5.98 -17.04 -27.31
C LEU A 207 5.39 -17.62 -28.61
N ASN A 208 6.10 -18.59 -29.19
CA ASN A 208 5.68 -19.35 -30.36
C ASN A 208 5.49 -20.84 -30.01
N ASP A 209 4.85 -21.60 -30.89
CA ASP A 209 4.44 -22.99 -30.63
C ASP A 209 5.62 -23.94 -30.32
N SER A 210 6.81 -23.62 -30.84
CA SER A 210 8.04 -24.39 -30.61
C SER A 210 8.75 -24.04 -29.29
N SER A 211 8.30 -23.02 -28.55
CA SER A 211 8.92 -22.61 -27.29
C SER A 211 8.54 -23.54 -26.13
N THR A 212 9.47 -23.71 -25.17
CA THR A 212 9.21 -24.49 -23.94
C THR A 212 8.03 -23.91 -23.16
N VAL A 213 7.96 -22.59 -23.05
CA VAL A 213 6.91 -21.89 -22.30
C VAL A 213 5.54 -22.10 -22.92
N MET A 214 5.42 -22.04 -24.26
CA MET A 214 4.16 -22.35 -24.94
C MET A 214 3.76 -23.82 -24.78
N ARG A 215 4.72 -24.75 -24.84
CA ARG A 215 4.46 -26.17 -24.56
C ARG A 215 3.94 -26.39 -23.14
N LEU A 216 4.54 -25.73 -22.15
CA LEU A 216 4.05 -25.79 -20.76
C LEU A 216 2.64 -25.23 -20.67
N ALA A 217 2.37 -24.06 -21.23
CA ALA A 217 1.05 -23.41 -21.20
C ALA A 217 -0.07 -24.23 -21.86
N ASN A 218 0.26 -25.04 -22.86
CA ASN A 218 -0.68 -25.94 -23.55
C ASN A 218 -0.69 -27.37 -22.97
N SER A 219 0.10 -27.63 -21.94
CA SER A 219 0.26 -28.97 -21.37
C SER A 219 -0.98 -29.41 -20.60
N ASN A 220 -1.40 -30.66 -20.80
CA ASN A 220 -2.35 -31.35 -19.94
C ASN A 220 -1.68 -32.31 -18.94
N ASN A 221 -0.34 -32.25 -18.83
CA ASN A 221 0.42 -33.05 -17.89
C ASN A 221 0.07 -32.68 -16.44
N LYS A 222 -0.25 -33.69 -15.62
CA LYS A 222 -0.70 -33.51 -14.24
C LYS A 222 0.31 -32.78 -13.37
N ASP A 223 1.61 -33.02 -13.55
CA ASP A 223 2.65 -32.36 -12.77
C ASP A 223 2.76 -30.88 -13.14
N THR A 224 2.64 -30.56 -14.44
CA THR A 224 2.60 -29.16 -14.92
C THR A 224 1.42 -28.41 -14.32
N ILE A 225 0.24 -29.03 -14.32
CA ILE A 225 -0.98 -28.47 -13.72
C ILE A 225 -0.84 -28.34 -12.21
N ALA A 226 -0.23 -29.31 -11.52
CA ALA A 226 0.00 -29.25 -10.08
C ALA A 226 0.95 -28.11 -9.70
N MET A 227 2.02 -27.88 -10.47
CA MET A 227 2.90 -26.72 -10.31
C MET A 227 2.12 -25.41 -10.50
N GLY A 228 1.29 -25.31 -11.55
CA GLY A 228 0.42 -24.16 -11.78
C GLY A 228 -0.58 -23.91 -10.65
N THR A 229 -1.15 -24.97 -10.06
CA THR A 229 -2.07 -24.89 -8.91
C THR A 229 -1.35 -24.31 -7.69
N ASN A 230 -0.12 -24.76 -7.43
CA ASN A 230 0.71 -24.24 -6.34
C ASN A 230 1.04 -22.76 -6.56
N LEU A 231 1.37 -22.37 -7.79
CA LEU A 231 1.59 -20.96 -8.14
C LEU A 231 0.34 -20.10 -7.95
N PHE A 232 -0.83 -20.58 -8.39
CA PHE A 232 -2.11 -19.89 -8.20
C PHE A 232 -2.41 -19.61 -6.72
N THR A 233 -2.04 -20.54 -5.85
CA THR A 233 -2.20 -20.42 -4.39
C THR A 233 -1.15 -19.49 -3.77
N THR A 234 0.13 -19.74 -4.04
CA THR A 234 1.25 -19.00 -3.44
C THR A 234 1.35 -17.55 -3.92
N ARG A 235 0.87 -17.25 -5.13
CA ARG A 235 0.75 -15.88 -5.66
C ARG A 235 -0.61 -15.23 -5.37
N ILE A 236 -1.44 -15.90 -4.58
CA ILE A 236 -2.69 -15.35 -4.04
C ILE A 236 -3.66 -14.93 -5.17
N CYS A 237 -3.63 -15.64 -6.30
CA CYS A 237 -4.54 -15.40 -7.43
C CYS A 237 -6.00 -15.64 -6.99
N PHE A 238 -6.21 -16.59 -6.07
CA PHE A 238 -7.52 -16.94 -5.53
C PHE A 238 -8.21 -15.79 -4.79
N ALA A 239 -7.47 -14.78 -4.29
CA ALA A 239 -8.10 -13.67 -3.58
C ALA A 239 -9.04 -12.86 -4.47
N CYS A 240 -8.75 -12.82 -5.78
CA CYS A 240 -9.61 -12.18 -6.77
C CYS A 240 -10.43 -13.19 -7.58
N HIS A 241 -9.83 -14.33 -7.95
CA HIS A 241 -10.43 -15.30 -8.86
C HIS A 241 -11.11 -16.49 -8.16
N GLY A 242 -11.15 -16.52 -6.82
CA GLY A 242 -11.72 -17.65 -6.07
C GLY A 242 -10.77 -18.84 -6.00
N ARG A 243 -10.98 -19.73 -5.02
CA ARG A 243 -10.06 -20.86 -4.76
C ARG A 243 -10.13 -21.94 -5.85
N GLN A 244 -11.27 -22.06 -6.50
CA GLN A 244 -11.56 -22.96 -7.61
C GLN A 244 -11.55 -22.23 -8.97
N GLY A 245 -11.16 -20.95 -8.99
CA GLY A 245 -11.26 -20.11 -10.19
C GLY A 245 -12.67 -19.59 -10.46
N GLU A 246 -13.60 -19.76 -9.53
CA GLU A 246 -15.02 -19.44 -9.65
C GLU A 246 -15.31 -17.93 -9.81
N GLY A 247 -14.31 -17.08 -9.61
CA GLY A 247 -14.38 -15.63 -9.71
C GLY A 247 -14.47 -14.93 -8.35
N GLY A 248 -14.93 -13.68 -8.37
CA GLY A 248 -15.05 -12.82 -7.21
C GLY A 248 -14.89 -11.37 -7.63
N VAL A 249 -13.85 -10.71 -7.09
CA VAL A 249 -13.38 -9.42 -7.61
C VAL A 249 -12.93 -9.58 -9.08
N GLY A 250 -12.22 -10.67 -9.38
CA GLY A 250 -11.83 -11.07 -10.73
C GLY A 250 -12.92 -11.85 -11.48
N PRO A 251 -12.74 -12.10 -12.79
CA PRO A 251 -13.65 -12.92 -13.59
C PRO A 251 -13.60 -14.41 -13.19
N ASN A 252 -14.67 -15.11 -13.55
CA ASN A 252 -14.72 -16.57 -13.55
C ASN A 252 -13.71 -17.12 -14.56
N LEU A 253 -12.87 -18.07 -14.14
CA LEU A 253 -11.88 -18.77 -14.96
C LEU A 253 -12.31 -20.19 -15.33
N THR A 254 -13.49 -20.61 -14.88
CA THR A 254 -13.99 -21.99 -15.04
C THR A 254 -14.96 -22.14 -16.21
N ASP A 255 -15.44 -21.05 -16.80
CA ASP A 255 -16.37 -21.08 -17.93
C ASP A 255 -15.64 -20.90 -19.28
N GLY A 256 -16.42 -20.79 -20.36
CA GLY A 256 -15.90 -20.56 -21.71
C GLY A 256 -15.86 -19.10 -22.16
N TYR A 257 -15.98 -18.13 -21.25
CA TYR A 257 -16.09 -16.70 -21.56
C TYR A 257 -14.87 -15.92 -21.07
N TRP A 258 -14.34 -15.04 -21.92
CA TRP A 258 -13.08 -14.34 -21.68
C TRP A 258 -13.20 -12.85 -21.96
N LEU A 259 -12.71 -12.03 -21.03
CA LEU A 259 -12.69 -10.56 -21.16
C LEU A 259 -11.52 -10.02 -21.99
N HIS A 260 -10.42 -10.77 -22.04
CA HIS A 260 -9.13 -10.29 -22.56
C HIS A 260 -8.45 -11.33 -23.49
N GLY A 261 -9.25 -12.24 -24.05
CA GLY A 261 -8.80 -13.34 -24.90
C GLY A 261 -8.49 -14.64 -24.14
N SER A 262 -8.61 -15.76 -24.84
CA SER A 262 -8.55 -17.12 -24.27
C SER A 262 -7.29 -17.91 -24.64
N SER A 263 -6.52 -17.43 -25.62
CA SER A 263 -5.34 -18.18 -26.07
C SER A 263 -4.28 -18.22 -24.96
N SER A 264 -3.53 -19.32 -24.90
CA SER A 264 -2.44 -19.48 -23.92
C SER A 264 -1.45 -18.31 -23.97
N LYS A 265 -1.16 -17.80 -25.17
CA LYS A 265 -0.33 -16.61 -25.37
C LYS A 265 -0.92 -15.37 -24.70
N GLN A 266 -2.22 -15.12 -24.88
CA GLN A 266 -2.89 -13.97 -24.28
C GLN A 266 -2.94 -14.09 -22.76
N ILE A 267 -3.31 -15.26 -22.22
CA ILE A 267 -3.34 -15.51 -20.77
C ILE A 267 -1.95 -15.26 -20.16
N MET A 268 -0.90 -15.80 -20.76
CA MET A 268 0.49 -15.57 -20.34
C MET A 268 0.86 -14.08 -20.34
N LEU A 269 0.50 -13.33 -21.38
CA LEU A 269 0.76 -11.89 -21.45
C LEU A 269 -0.02 -11.09 -20.40
N LEU A 270 -1.25 -11.50 -20.07
CA LEU A 270 -2.06 -10.89 -19.00
C LEU A 270 -1.48 -11.16 -17.62
N ILE A 271 -1.02 -12.38 -17.35
CA ILE A 271 -0.33 -12.71 -16.09
C ILE A 271 0.96 -11.89 -15.99
N ALA A 272 1.76 -11.88 -17.06
CA ALA A 272 3.03 -11.19 -17.08
C ALA A 272 2.89 -9.68 -16.83
N ASN A 273 1.98 -9.02 -17.55
CA ASN A 273 1.85 -7.56 -17.52
C ASN A 273 0.79 -7.05 -16.55
N GLY A 274 -0.07 -7.93 -16.03
CA GLY A 274 -1.23 -7.55 -15.23
C GLY A 274 -2.27 -6.76 -16.02
N ILE A 275 -3.25 -6.22 -15.30
CA ILE A 275 -4.23 -5.25 -15.77
C ILE A 275 -4.34 -4.16 -14.70
N PRO A 276 -3.36 -3.23 -14.63
CA PRO A 276 -3.27 -2.26 -13.52
C PRO A 276 -4.55 -1.43 -13.32
N ASP A 277 -5.18 -0.98 -14.40
CA ASP A 277 -6.43 -0.21 -14.38
C ASP A 277 -7.65 -1.00 -13.87
N ARG A 278 -7.49 -2.32 -13.68
CA ARG A 278 -8.51 -3.23 -13.13
C ARG A 278 -8.03 -3.94 -11.86
N GLY A 279 -6.90 -3.51 -11.29
CA GLY A 279 -6.35 -4.01 -10.03
C GLY A 279 -5.58 -5.34 -10.11
N MET A 280 -5.41 -5.94 -11.30
CA MET A 280 -4.55 -7.12 -11.44
C MET A 280 -3.09 -6.67 -11.57
N GLN A 281 -2.26 -7.00 -10.59
CA GLN A 281 -0.83 -6.68 -10.63
C GLN A 281 -0.09 -7.47 -11.73
N ALA A 282 1.05 -6.95 -12.17
CA ALA A 282 1.96 -7.64 -13.07
C ALA A 282 2.78 -8.71 -12.33
N PHE A 283 2.93 -9.90 -12.91
CA PHE A 283 3.70 -11.00 -12.31
C PHE A 283 5.02 -11.30 -13.01
N LYS A 284 5.38 -10.62 -14.11
CA LYS A 284 6.66 -10.88 -14.83
C LYS A 284 7.93 -10.57 -14.04
N SER A 285 7.80 -9.83 -12.94
CA SER A 285 8.89 -9.59 -11.99
C SER A 285 8.93 -10.58 -10.82
N GLN A 286 7.95 -11.48 -10.75
CA GLN A 286 7.75 -12.42 -9.63
C GLN A 286 7.80 -13.88 -10.06
N LEU A 287 7.45 -14.16 -11.32
CA LEU A 287 7.38 -15.48 -11.91
C LEU A 287 8.32 -15.60 -13.10
N THR A 288 8.98 -16.75 -13.24
CA THR A 288 9.77 -17.07 -14.44
C THR A 288 8.84 -17.34 -15.63
N PRO A 289 9.37 -17.32 -16.86
CA PRO A 289 8.57 -17.64 -18.03
C PRO A 289 7.92 -19.04 -17.96
N GLU A 290 8.65 -20.04 -17.46
CA GLU A 290 8.15 -21.39 -17.27
C GLU A 290 7.05 -21.47 -16.21
N GLU A 291 7.20 -20.74 -15.10
CA GLU A 291 6.17 -20.65 -14.05
C GLU A 291 4.88 -20.02 -14.60
N ILE A 292 4.99 -18.97 -15.41
CA ILE A 292 3.82 -18.36 -16.09
C ILE A 292 3.17 -19.35 -17.06
N GLY A 293 3.98 -20.15 -17.77
CA GLY A 293 3.48 -21.26 -18.60
C GLY A 293 2.71 -22.30 -17.78
N GLN A 294 3.29 -22.78 -16.67
CA GLN A 294 2.63 -23.74 -15.77
C GLN A 294 1.34 -23.20 -15.17
N LEU A 295 1.34 -21.93 -14.71
CA LEU A 295 0.15 -21.26 -14.20
C LEU A 295 -0.94 -21.15 -15.28
N THR A 296 -0.55 -20.86 -16.52
CA THR A 296 -1.48 -20.83 -17.67
C THR A 296 -2.08 -22.21 -17.93
N ALA A 297 -1.27 -23.27 -17.85
CA ALA A 297 -1.75 -24.65 -17.99
C ALA A 297 -2.82 -24.99 -16.95
N TYR A 298 -2.59 -24.60 -15.70
CA TYR A 298 -3.58 -24.76 -14.63
C TYR A 298 -4.86 -23.97 -14.92
N ILE A 299 -4.78 -22.68 -15.25
CA ILE A 299 -5.96 -21.85 -15.56
C ILE A 299 -6.78 -22.49 -16.69
N ARG A 300 -6.13 -22.97 -17.74
CA ARG A 300 -6.82 -23.66 -18.85
C ARG A 300 -7.47 -24.96 -18.42
N SER A 301 -6.88 -25.68 -17.47
CA SER A 301 -7.45 -26.92 -16.92
C SER A 301 -8.74 -26.70 -16.11
N LEU A 302 -9.03 -25.47 -15.69
CA LEU A 302 -10.24 -25.13 -14.93
C LEU A 302 -11.50 -25.05 -15.80
N LYS A 303 -11.36 -24.95 -17.13
CA LYS A 303 -12.50 -24.84 -18.04
C LYS A 303 -13.46 -26.02 -17.86
N ASN A 304 -14.74 -25.72 -17.66
CA ASN A 304 -15.84 -26.63 -17.36
C ASN A 304 -15.76 -27.35 -15.99
N SER A 305 -15.01 -26.84 -15.02
CA SER A 305 -14.96 -27.43 -13.66
C SER A 305 -16.24 -27.20 -12.84
N ASN A 306 -17.10 -26.24 -13.25
CA ASN A 306 -18.44 -25.96 -12.70
C ASN A 306 -18.52 -25.90 -11.16
N PRO A 307 -17.76 -25.02 -10.49
CA PRO A 307 -17.84 -24.87 -9.05
C PRO A 307 -19.22 -24.30 -8.63
N PRO A 308 -19.74 -24.66 -7.43
CA PRO A 308 -21.10 -24.34 -7.01
C PRO A 308 -21.42 -22.84 -6.90
N ASN A 309 -20.39 -21.99 -6.76
CA ASN A 309 -20.52 -20.54 -6.61
C ASN A 309 -19.86 -19.77 -7.77
N ALA A 310 -19.86 -20.36 -8.99
CA ALA A 310 -19.32 -19.69 -10.18
C ALA A 310 -20.02 -18.36 -10.46
N LYS A 311 -19.22 -17.30 -10.65
CA LYS A 311 -19.71 -16.00 -11.11
C LYS A 311 -20.28 -16.13 -12.53
N LEU A 312 -21.31 -15.33 -12.84
CA LEU A 312 -21.92 -15.32 -14.17
C LEU A 312 -20.89 -15.03 -15.27
N PRO A 313 -21.06 -15.60 -16.48
CA PRO A 313 -20.16 -15.39 -17.61
C PRO A 313 -19.91 -13.92 -17.95
N GLN A 314 -18.67 -13.59 -18.30
CA GLN A 314 -18.26 -12.23 -18.66
C GLN A 314 -17.34 -12.24 -19.90
N GLY A 315 -17.63 -11.39 -20.87
CA GLY A 315 -16.83 -11.25 -22.08
C GLY A 315 -17.31 -12.10 -23.25
N GLU A 316 -16.38 -12.49 -24.11
CA GLU A 316 -16.67 -13.21 -25.35
C GLU A 316 -16.54 -14.71 -25.15
N LYS A 317 -17.43 -15.48 -25.78
CA LYS A 317 -17.37 -16.94 -25.76
C LYS A 317 -16.28 -17.42 -26.71
N GLU A 318 -15.41 -18.30 -26.21
CA GLU A 318 -14.43 -19.04 -27.02
C GLU A 318 -15.08 -20.05 -27.97
#